data_AF-A0A1V3ICS2-F1
#
_entry.id   AF-A0A1V3ICS2-F1
#
_cell.length_a   1.000
_cell.length_b   1.000
_cell.length_c   1.000
_cell.angle_alpha   90.00
_cell.angle_beta   90.00
_cell.angle_gamma   90.00
#
_symmetry.space_group_name_H-M   'P 1'
#
loop_
_entity.id
_entity.type
_entity.pdbx_description
1 polymer ?
#
loop_
_entity_poly.entity_id
_entity_poly.type
_entity_poly.pdbx_seq_one_letter_code
_entity_poly.pdbx_strand_id
1 'polypeptide(L)'
;MKCAIAKHNDLLLKQAIQHYRKSSTIFTFLSLYSDFEPYPIDEVVNVLKRKISDLESELEPWRKLGRENEALETQLYALKKQLKRMEQRQGEMTDEH
;
A
#
# COMPACT_ATOMS: atom_id res chain seq x y z
N MET A 1 8.31 10.36 -5.67
CA MET A 1 7.82 9.22 -6.48
C MET A 1 7.51 9.72 -7.89
N LYS A 2 8.20 9.22 -8.91
CA LYS A 2 7.71 9.32 -10.30
C LYS A 2 6.49 8.40 -10.47
N CYS A 3 5.62 8.67 -11.44
CA CYS A 3 4.42 7.87 -11.72
C CYS A 3 3.46 7.71 -10.52
N ALA A 4 3.36 8.73 -9.66
CA ALA A 4 2.58 8.65 -8.41
C ALA A 4 1.13 8.17 -8.65
N ILE A 5 0.45 8.70 -9.68
CA ILE A 5 -0.92 8.30 -10.02
C ILE A 5 -1.02 6.79 -10.29
N ALA A 6 -0.10 6.24 -11.09
CA ALA A 6 -0.07 4.81 -11.38
C ALA A 6 0.22 3.99 -10.11
N LYS A 7 1.13 4.45 -9.25
CA LYS A 7 1.46 3.76 -8.00
C LYS A 7 0.30 3.72 -6.99
N HIS A 8 -0.62 4.69 -7.03
CA HIS A 8 -1.84 4.69 -6.20
C HIS A 8 -2.97 3.83 -6.79
N ASN A 9 -2.81 3.29 -8.00
CA ASN A 9 -3.76 2.36 -8.60
C ASN A 9 -3.86 1.07 -7.78
N ASP A 10 -5.08 0.67 -7.42
CA ASP A 10 -5.33 -0.49 -6.57
C ASP A 10 -4.86 -1.83 -7.16
N LEU A 11 -4.94 -1.99 -8.48
CA LEU A 11 -4.49 -3.22 -9.13
C LEU A 11 -2.96 -3.33 -9.06
N LEU A 12 -2.25 -2.25 -9.40
CA LEU A 12 -0.78 -2.20 -9.32
C LEU A 12 -0.29 -2.39 -7.88
N LEU A 13 -0.94 -1.75 -6.91
CA LEU A 13 -0.60 -1.92 -5.50
C LEU A 13 -0.80 -3.38 -5.05
N LYS A 14 -1.90 -4.03 -5.43
CA LYS A 14 -2.14 -5.45 -5.12
C LYS A 14 -1.07 -6.36 -5.74
N GLN A 15 -0.67 -6.11 -6.98
CA GLN A 15 0.40 -6.86 -7.66
C GLN A 15 1.73 -6.68 -6.94
N ALA A 16 2.10 -5.45 -6.59
CA ALA A 16 3.32 -5.16 -5.83
C ALA A 16 3.31 -5.87 -4.46
N ILE A 17 2.20 -5.83 -3.72
CA ILE A 17 2.06 -6.54 -2.44
C ILE A 17 2.21 -8.06 -2.63
N GLN A 18 1.62 -8.63 -3.67
CA GLN A 18 1.76 -10.06 -3.96
C GLN A 18 3.20 -10.45 -4.32
N HIS A 19 3.91 -9.58 -5.05
CA HIS A 19 5.31 -9.76 -5.40
C HIS A 19 6.18 -9.78 -4.14
N TYR A 20 6.10 -8.75 -3.30
CA TYR A 20 6.93 -8.63 -2.09
C TYR A 20 6.62 -9.66 -0.99
N ARG A 21 5.48 -10.37 -1.08
CA ARG A 21 5.21 -11.55 -0.24
C ARG A 21 6.09 -12.75 -0.57
N LYS A 22 6.64 -12.82 -1.78
CA LYS A 22 7.38 -13.99 -2.30
C LYS A 22 8.81 -13.66 -2.67
N SER A 23 9.10 -12.41 -2.98
CA SER A 23 10.39 -11.96 -3.48
C SER A 23 10.92 -10.78 -2.68
N SER A 24 12.25 -10.64 -2.64
CA SER A 24 12.97 -9.46 -2.18
C SER A 24 13.43 -8.58 -3.36
N THR A 25 13.18 -8.98 -4.61
CA THR A 25 13.53 -8.17 -5.80
C THR A 25 12.59 -6.97 -5.97
N ILE A 26 13.05 -5.90 -6.61
CA ILE A 26 12.20 -4.73 -6.90
C ILE A 26 11.10 -5.12 -7.89
N PHE A 27 9.84 -4.86 -7.51
CA PHE A 27 8.71 -4.95 -8.44
C PHE A 27 8.80 -3.84 -9.48
N THR A 28 8.59 -4.17 -10.75
CA THR A 28 8.56 -3.19 -11.85
C THR A 28 7.24 -3.28 -12.60
N PHE A 29 6.84 -2.17 -13.23
CA PHE A 29 5.61 -2.10 -14.01
C PHE A 29 5.76 -1.16 -15.21
N LEU A 30 4.90 -1.36 -16.22
CA LEU A 30 4.81 -0.49 -17.38
C LEU A 30 4.15 0.84 -16.98
N SER A 31 4.82 1.95 -17.28
CA SER A 31 4.32 3.29 -17.04
C SER A 31 4.48 4.17 -18.29
N LEU A 32 3.95 5.40 -18.25
CA LEU A 32 4.07 6.36 -19.36
C LEU A 32 5.52 6.77 -19.66
N TYR A 33 6.45 6.58 -18.72
CA TYR A 33 7.84 7.05 -18.85
C TYR A 33 8.87 5.91 -18.92
N SER A 34 8.47 4.67 -18.64
CA SER A 34 9.36 3.52 -18.60
C SER A 34 8.56 2.21 -18.64
N ASP A 35 9.06 1.26 -19.43
CA ASP A 35 8.56 -0.12 -19.47
C ASP A 35 8.91 -0.92 -18.20
N PHE A 36 9.90 -0.46 -17.46
CA PHE A 36 10.42 -1.09 -16.24
C PHE A 36 10.44 -0.09 -15.07
N GLU A 37 9.38 0.70 -14.91
CA GLU A 37 9.30 1.68 -13.82
C GLU A 37 9.39 0.94 -12.47
N PRO A 38 10.36 1.29 -11.60
CA PRO A 38 10.52 0.63 -10.32
C PRO A 38 9.41 1.06 -9.35
N TYR A 39 8.91 0.08 -8.61
CA TYR A 39 8.02 0.28 -7.48
C TYR A 39 8.61 -0.39 -6.23
N PRO A 40 9.59 0.26 -5.59
CA PRO A 40 10.29 -0.30 -4.44
C PRO A 40 9.36 -0.44 -3.23
N ILE A 41 9.72 -1.35 -2.31
CA ILE A 41 8.87 -1.70 -1.16
C ILE A 41 8.60 -0.51 -0.22
N ASP A 42 9.52 0.45 -0.12
CA ASP A 42 9.32 1.68 0.66
C ASP A 42 8.18 2.53 0.06
N GLU A 43 8.09 2.64 -1.26
CA GLU A 43 7.01 3.36 -1.93
C GLU A 43 5.68 2.61 -1.75
N VAL A 44 5.68 1.27 -1.79
CA VAL A 44 4.47 0.45 -1.51
C VAL A 44 3.97 0.69 -0.09
N VAL A 45 4.88 0.68 0.90
CA VAL A 45 4.56 0.99 2.31
C VAL A 45 4.01 2.40 2.44
N ASN A 46 4.62 3.39 1.78
CA ASN A 46 4.17 4.77 1.79
C ASN A 46 2.76 4.94 1.19
N VAL A 47 2.46 4.27 0.08
CA VAL A 47 1.13 4.30 -0.54
C VAL A 47 0.09 3.65 0.37
N LEU A 48 0.41 2.53 1.03
CA LEU A 48 -0.48 1.90 2.01
C LEU A 48 -0.77 2.83 3.20
N LYS A 49 0.26 3.50 3.75
CA LYS A 49 0.11 4.48 4.85
C LYS A 49 -0.82 5.63 4.44
N ARG A 50 -0.66 6.16 3.23
CA ARG A 50 -1.53 7.22 2.70
C ARG A 50 -2.98 6.75 2.58
N LYS A 51 -3.21 5.59 1.94
CA LYS A 51 -4.57 5.02 1.82
C LYS A 51 -5.24 4.79 3.18
N ILE A 52 -4.48 4.35 4.19
CA ILE A 52 -4.98 4.21 5.56
C ILE A 52 -5.37 5.57 6.14
N SER A 53 -4.51 6.58 6.03
CA SER A 53 -4.79 7.94 6.51
C SER A 53 -6.01 8.57 5.83
N ASP A 54 -6.15 8.38 4.52
CA ASP A 54 -7.30 8.89 3.76
C ASP A 54 -8.59 8.21 4.23
N LEU A 55 -8.56 6.89 4.41
CA LEU A 55 -9.72 6.11 4.87
C LEU A 55 -10.09 6.39 6.34
N GLU A 56 -9.09 6.61 7.21
CA GLU A 56 -9.33 7.07 8.58
C GLU A 56 -10.01 8.45 8.59
N SER A 57 -9.57 9.35 7.71
CA SER A 57 -10.19 10.67 7.54
C SER A 57 -11.63 10.58 7.01
N GLU A 58 -11.92 9.61 6.15
CA GLU A 58 -13.27 9.34 5.66
C GLU A 58 -14.17 8.74 6.75
N LEU A 59 -13.62 7.91 7.65
CA LEU A 59 -14.33 7.31 8.78
C LEU A 59 -14.63 8.29 9.92
N GLU A 60 -13.80 9.32 10.10
CA GLU A 60 -13.92 10.30 11.20
C GLU A 60 -15.33 10.91 11.35
N PRO A 61 -15.98 11.42 10.28
CA PRO A 61 -17.35 11.94 10.37
C PRO A 61 -18.37 10.90 10.84
N TRP A 62 -18.25 9.64 10.41
CA TRP A 62 -19.16 8.56 10.83
C TRP A 62 -19.02 8.29 12.33
N ARG A 63 -17.77 8.17 12.81
CA ARG A 63 -17.45 7.94 14.22
C ARG A 63 -17.95 9.10 15.10
N LYS A 64 -17.80 10.35 14.65
CA LYS A 64 -18.33 11.53 15.36
C LYS A 64 -19.85 11.54 15.48
N LEU A 65 -20.56 10.97 14.51
CA LEU A 65 -22.00 10.82 14.53
C LEU A 65 -22.46 9.57 15.31
N GLY A 66 -21.53 8.80 15.90
CA GLY A 66 -21.83 7.53 16.58
C GLY A 66 -22.38 6.47 15.62
N ARG A 67 -22.05 6.57 14.32
CA ARG A 67 -22.49 5.64 13.29
C ARG A 67 -21.36 4.73 12.88
N GLU A 68 -21.68 3.47 12.69
CA GLU A 68 -20.75 2.47 12.16
C GLU A 68 -20.84 2.43 10.63
N ASN A 69 -19.68 2.32 9.99
CA ASN A 69 -19.59 2.01 8.57
C ASN A 69 -18.73 0.76 8.42
N GLU A 70 -19.38 -0.41 8.57
CA GLU A 70 -18.71 -1.72 8.59
C GLU A 70 -17.86 -1.98 7.34
N ALA A 71 -18.29 -1.48 6.18
CA ALA A 71 -17.57 -1.65 4.93
C ALA A 71 -16.21 -0.91 4.96
N LEU A 72 -16.21 0.36 5.36
CA LEU A 72 -15.00 1.17 5.49
C LEU A 72 -14.09 0.65 6.62
N GLU A 73 -14.66 0.22 7.74
CA GLU A 73 -13.89 -0.38 8.84
C GLU A 73 -13.23 -1.71 8.43
N THR A 74 -13.94 -2.56 7.68
CA THR A 74 -13.37 -3.81 7.14
C THR A 74 -12.25 -3.53 6.15
N GLN A 75 -12.41 -2.51 5.31
CA GLN A 75 -11.38 -2.06 4.38
C GLN A 75 -10.15 -1.53 5.12
N LEU A 76 -10.35 -0.73 6.17
CA LEU A 76 -9.29 -0.20 7.01
C LEU A 76 -8.49 -1.32 7.68
N TYR A 77 -9.19 -2.30 8.24
CA TYR A 77 -8.57 -3.49 8.83
C TYR A 77 -7.72 -4.25 7.81
N ALA A 78 -8.25 -4.47 6.60
CA ALA A 78 -7.53 -5.17 5.54
C ALA A 78 -6.25 -4.41 5.12
N LEU A 79 -6.33 -3.09 4.95
CA LEU A 79 -5.18 -2.25 4.61
C LEU A 79 -4.12 -2.25 5.71
N LYS A 80 -4.51 -2.11 6.98
CA LYS A 80 -3.58 -2.20 8.13
C LYS A 80 -2.87 -3.54 8.20
N LYS A 81 -3.58 -4.64 7.92
CA LYS A 81 -2.99 -5.98 7.86
C LYS A 81 -1.98 -6.12 6.71
N GLN A 82 -2.26 -5.52 5.55
CA GLN A 82 -1.31 -5.48 4.44
C GLN A 82 -0.08 -4.63 4.78
N LEU A 83 -0.27 -3.44 5.37
CA LEU A 83 0.82 -2.55 5.78
C LEU A 83 1.78 -3.27 6.72
N LYS A 84 1.27 -3.86 7.81
CA LYS A 84 2.10 -4.60 8.79
C LYS A 84 2.95 -5.68 8.13
N ARG A 85 2.40 -6.39 7.14
CA ARG A 85 3.14 -7.42 6.39
C ARG A 85 4.22 -6.82 5.50
N MET A 86 3.97 -5.69 4.85
CA MET A 86 4.97 -5.03 4.00
C MET A 86 6.08 -4.38 4.82
N GLU A 87 5.77 -3.80 5.98
CA GLU A 87 6.79 -3.28 6.91
C GLU A 87 7.69 -4.39 7.45
N GLN A 88 7.12 -5.56 7.77
CA GLN A 88 7.91 -6.73 8.17
C GLN A 88 8.86 -7.16 7.04
N ARG A 89 8.34 -7.30 5.80
CA ARG A 89 9.16 -7.67 4.64
C ARG A 89 10.24 -6.63 4.34
N GLN A 90 9.92 -5.34 4.50
CA GLN A 90 10.90 -4.26 4.35
C GLN A 90 12.05 -4.40 5.36
N GLY A 91 11.73 -4.71 6.62
CA GLY A 91 12.74 -4.97 7.66
C GLY A 91 13.63 -6.18 7.34
N GLU A 92 13.02 -7.28 6.89
CA GLU A 92 13.75 -8.49 6.48
C GLU A 92 14.74 -8.17 5.35
N MET A 93 14.32 -7.41 4.33
CA MET A 93 15.18 -7.02 3.20
C MET A 93 16.34 -6.09 3.57
N THR A 94 16.18 -5.28 4.63
CA THR A 94 17.24 -4.39 5.12
C THR A 94 18.25 -5.07 6.04
N ASP A 95 17.91 -6.20 6.63
CA ASP A 95 18.80 -7.01 7.49
C ASP A 95 19.68 -7.98 6.67
N GLU A 96 19.28 -8.28 5.43
CA GLU A 96 20.02 -9.13 4.48
C GLU A 96 21.25 -8.42 3.83
N HIS A 97 21.61 -7.21 4.24
CA HIS A 97 22.74 -6.41 3.72
C HIS A 97 23.67 -5.92 4.84
#